data_AF-A0A093C2X6-F1
#
_entry.id   AF-A0A093C2X6-F1
#
_cell.length_a   1.000
_cell.length_b   1.000
_cell.length_c   1.000
_cell.angle_alpha   90.00
_cell.angle_beta   90.00
_cell.angle_gamma   90.00
#
_symmetry.space_group_name_H-M   'P 1'
#
loop_
_entity.id
_entity.type
_entity.pdbx_description
1 polymer ?
#
loop_
_entity_poly.entity_id
_entity_poly.type
_entity_poly.pdbx_seq_one_letter_code
_entity_poly.pdbx_strand_id
1 'polypeptide(L)' 'LQNAFEGYNACIFAYGQTGSGKSYTMMGTADQPGLIPRLCSGLFERAQKEENEEQSFKVEVSYMEIYNEKVRDLL' A
#
# COMPACT_ATOMS: atom_id res chain seq x y z
N LEU A 1 -3.50 6.98 5.14
CA LEU A 1 -2.12 7.31 5.55
C LEU A 1 -2.08 7.88 6.97
N GLN A 2 -2.85 8.94 7.27
CA GLN A 2 -2.91 9.53 8.63
C GLN A 2 -3.11 8.48 9.74
N ASN A 3 -4.14 7.63 9.65
CA ASN A 3 -4.38 6.56 10.64
C ASN A 3 -3.15 5.66 10.87
N ALA A 4 -2.37 5.37 9.82
CA ALA A 4 -1.18 4.54 9.95
C ALA A 4 -0.06 5.25 10.75
N PHE A 5 0.11 6.56 10.56
CA PHE A 5 1.05 7.38 11.36
C PHE A 5 0.57 7.62 12.79
N GLU A 6 -0.73 7.52 13.05
CA GLU A 6 -1.30 7.52 14.40
C GLU A 6 -1.19 6.17 15.11
N GLY A 7 -0.63 5.15 14.45
CA GLY A 7 -0.45 3.81 15.01
C GLY A 7 -1.65 2.87 14.84
N TYR A 8 -2.62 3.21 13.99
CA TYR A 8 -3.78 2.35 13.70
C TYR A 8 -3.56 1.45 12.50
N ASN A 9 -4.10 0.23 12.60
CA ASN A 9 -4.25 -0.67 11.47
C ASN A 9 -5.33 -0.14 10.51
N ALA A 10 -5.02 -0.08 9.22
CA ALA A 10 -5.94 0.33 8.18
C ALA A 10 -6.00 -0.72 7.06
N CYS A 11 -7.16 -0.86 6.42
CA CYS A 11 -7.35 -1.80 5.33
C CYS A 11 -8.20 -1.16 4.21
N ILE A 12 -7.83 -1.43 2.95
CA ILE A 12 -8.53 -0.96 1.76
C ILE A 12 -8.72 -2.17 0.83
N PHE A 13 -9.97 -2.43 0.45
CA PHE A 13 -10.31 -3.49 -0.50
C PHE A 13 -10.97 -2.92 -1.75
N ALA A 14 -10.60 -3.44 -2.91
CA ALA A 14 -11.27 -3.17 -4.18
C ALA A 14 -12.18 -4.35 -4.55
N TYR A 15 -13.49 -4.11 -4.62
CA TYR A 15 -14.50 -5.12 -4.95
C TYR A 15 -15.27 -4.72 -6.22
N GLY A 16 -15.61 -5.72 -7.04
CA GLY A 16 -16.34 -5.52 -8.29
C GLY A 16 -16.06 -6.62 -9.31
N GLN A 17 -16.83 -6.66 -10.40
CA GLN A 17 -16.67 -7.64 -11.48
C GLN A 17 -15.32 -7.48 -12.23
N THR A 18 -14.92 -8.49 -12.99
CA THR A 18 -13.78 -8.37 -13.92
C THR A 18 -14.03 -7.24 -14.92
N GLY A 19 -13.02 -6.40 -15.15
CA GLY A 19 -13.11 -5.20 -15.98
C GLY A 19 -13.63 -3.95 -15.28
N SER A 20 -14.09 -4.02 -14.01
CA SER A 20 -14.61 -2.85 -13.28
C SER A 20 -13.52 -1.90 -12.74
N GLY A 21 -12.25 -2.10 -13.09
CA GLY A 21 -11.16 -1.22 -12.68
C GLY A 21 -10.49 -1.51 -11.33
N LYS A 22 -10.72 -2.66 -10.67
CA LYS A 22 -10.08 -2.98 -9.38
C LYS A 22 -8.54 -2.80 -9.37
N SER A 23 -7.85 -3.44 -10.32
CA SER A 23 -6.40 -3.34 -10.46
C SER A 23 -5.96 -1.94 -10.86
N TYR A 24 -6.74 -1.27 -11.70
CA TYR A 24 -6.49 0.11 -12.12
C TYR A 24 -6.60 1.10 -10.95
N THR A 25 -7.54 0.91 -10.03
CA THR A 25 -7.67 1.76 -8.83
C THR A 25 -6.55 1.48 -7.83
N MET A 26 -6.25 0.20 -7.55
CA MET A 26 -5.26 -0.17 -6.53
C MET A 26 -3.82 0.04 -7.01
N MET A 27 -3.45 -0.50 -8.16
CA MET A 27 -2.09 -0.42 -8.71
C MET A 27 -1.97 0.69 -9.76
N GLY A 28 -2.96 0.82 -10.64
CA GLY A 28 -2.92 1.75 -11.77
C GLY A 28 -2.03 1.28 -12.91
N THR A 29 -1.63 2.22 -13.74
CA THR A 29 -0.65 2.03 -14.81
C THR A 29 0.60 2.87 -14.55
N ALA A 30 1.63 2.73 -15.37
CA ALA A 30 2.84 3.54 -15.25
C ALA A 30 2.55 5.04 -15.40
N ASP A 31 1.70 5.41 -16.36
CA ASP A 31 1.33 6.81 -16.63
C ASP A 31 0.29 7.34 -15.63
N GLN A 32 -0.53 6.44 -15.08
CA GLN A 32 -1.63 6.76 -14.16
C GLN A 32 -1.54 5.87 -12.91
N PRO A 33 -0.60 6.16 -11.99
CA PRO A 33 -0.39 5.35 -10.80
C PRO A 33 -1.64 5.33 -9.91
N GLY A 34 -1.97 4.17 -9.36
CA GLY A 34 -3.11 3.93 -8.49
C GLY A 34 -2.83 4.27 -7.02
N LEU A 35 -3.65 3.73 -6.13
CA LEU A 35 -3.57 3.97 -4.69
C LEU A 35 -2.26 3.49 -4.06
N ILE A 36 -1.87 2.23 -4.30
CA ILE A 36 -0.68 1.59 -3.70
C ILE A 36 0.60 2.39 -3.98
N PRO A 37 0.99 2.68 -5.24
CA PRO A 37 2.23 3.43 -5.50
C PRO A 37 2.21 4.84 -4.90
N ARG A 38 1.06 5.52 -4.91
CA ARG A 38 0.91 6.85 -4.27
C ARG A 38 1.03 6.79 -2.76
N LEU A 39 0.45 5.76 -2.13
CA LEU A 39 0.54 5.54 -0.69
C LEU A 39 1.97 5.24 -0.26
N CYS A 40 2.68 4.37 -0.99
CA CYS A 40 4.09 4.09 -0.72
C CYS A 40 4.95 5.35 -0.85
N SER A 41 4.78 6.12 -1.94
CA SER A 41 5.51 7.39 -2.13
C SER A 41 5.26 8.37 -0.99
N GLY A 42 3.99 8.61 -0.64
CA GLY A 42 3.63 9.53 0.45
C GLY A 42 4.06 9.03 1.83
N LEU A 43 4.10 7.71 2.04
CA LEU A 43 4.60 7.11 3.27
C LEU A 43 6.10 7.39 3.46
N PHE A 44 6.91 7.14 2.43
CA PHE A 44 8.35 7.41 2.50
C PHE A 44 8.66 8.91 2.57
N GLU A 45 7.95 9.73 1.80
CA GLU A 45 8.09 11.20 1.86
C GLU A 45 7.82 11.74 3.28
N ARG A 46 6.73 11.29 3.90
CA ARG A 46 6.38 11.72 5.25
C ARG A 46 7.34 11.18 6.31
N ALA A 47 7.72 9.90 6.22
CA ALA A 47 8.69 9.31 7.13
C ALA A 47 10.02 10.07 7.10
N GLN A 48 10.55 10.37 5.91
CA GLN A 48 11.79 11.15 5.76
C GLN A 48 11.67 12.58 6.30
N LYS A 49 10.49 13.19 6.21
CA LYS A 49 10.25 14.55 6.70
C LYS A 49 10.17 14.63 8.23
N GLU A 50 9.63 13.59 8.88
CA GLU A 50 9.44 13.54 10.33
C GLU A 50 10.62 12.87 11.06
N GLU A 51 11.47 12.12 10.35
CA GLU A 51 12.65 11.45 10.91
C GLU A 51 13.64 12.44 11.56
N ASN A 52 14.01 12.16 12.81
CA ASN A 52 14.95 12.96 13.59
C ASN A 52 15.59 12.10 14.71
N GLU A 53 16.39 12.70 15.60
CA GLU A 53 17.08 11.96 16.67
C GLU A 53 16.14 11.28 17.67
N GLU A 54 14.91 11.79 17.84
CA GLU A 54 13.90 11.25 18.76
C GLU A 54 12.90 10.29 18.07
N GLN A 55 12.78 10.36 16.74
CA GLN A 55 11.78 9.62 15.95
C GLN A 55 12.43 8.91 14.76
N SER A 56 12.35 7.57 14.77
CA SER A 56 12.81 6.72 13.67
C SER A 56 11.66 5.88 13.13
N PHE A 57 11.71 5.57 11.83
CA PHE A 57 10.68 4.81 11.13
C PHE A 57 11.29 3.54 10.52
N LYS A 58 10.67 2.39 10.77
CA LYS A 58 10.98 1.12 10.10
C LYS A 58 9.78 0.69 9.26
N VAL A 59 10.02 0.45 7.98
CA VAL A 59 8.97 0.05 7.02
C VAL A 59 9.26 -1.36 6.54
N GLU A 60 8.28 -2.26 6.68
CA GLU A 60 8.32 -3.62 6.16
C GLU A 60 7.17 -3.82 5.18
N VAL A 61 7.37 -4.63 4.14
CA VAL A 61 6.38 -4.90 3.10
C VAL A 61 6.29 -6.39 2.83
N SER A 62 5.08 -6.86 2.55
CA SER A 62 4.80 -8.21 2.07
C SER A 62 3.81 -8.12 0.90
N TYR A 63 3.95 -9.03 -0.08
CA TYR A 63 3.04 -9.09 -1.22
C TYR A 63 2.67 -10.55 -1.50
N MET A 64 1.39 -10.86 -1.45
CA MET A 64 0.90 -12.23 -1.51
C MET A 64 -0.33 -12.36 -2.39
N GLU A 65 -0.49 -13.54 -2.97
CA GLU A 65 -1.68 -13.96 -3.72
C GLU A 65 -2.39 -15.09 -2.97
N ILE A 66 -3.72 -15.05 -2.96
CA ILE A 66 -4.57 -16.14 -2.50
C ILE A 66 -5.36 -16.65 -3.69
N TYR A 67 -5.10 -17.89 -4.11
CA TYR A 67 -5.82 -18.54 -5.19
C TYR A 67 -6.14 -19.99 -4.81
N ASN A 68 -7.43 -20.34 -4.84
CA ASN A 68 -7.93 -21.66 -4.44
C ASN A 68 -7.43 -22.09 -3.03
N GLU A 69 -7.62 -21.21 -2.04
CA GLU A 69 -7.18 -21.38 -0.64
C GLU A 69 -5.67 -21.62 -0.47
N LYS A 70 -4.85 -21.38 -1.50
CA LYS A 70 -3.40 -21.45 -1.43
C LYS A 70 -2.82 -20.05 -1.39
N VAL A 71 -1.95 -19.83 -0.40
CA VAL A 71 -1.18 -18.60 -0.27
C VAL A 71 0.12 -18.74 -1.05
N ARG A 72 0.44 -17.75 -1.87
CA ARG A 72 1.69 -17.65 -2.61
C ARG A 72 2.37 -16.33 -2.29
N ASP A 73 3.64 -16.39 -1.93
CA ASP A 73 4.50 -15.20 -1.83
C ASP A 73 4.84 -14.69 -3.24
N LEU A 74 4.74 -13.38 -3.44
CA LEU A 74 5.02 -12.71 -4.71
C LEU A 74 6.36 -11.95 -4.69
N LEU A 75 7.07 -11.92 -3.55
CA LEU A 75 8.45 -11.42 -3.41
C LEU A 75 9.45 -12.57 -3.35
#